data_AF-A0A9P0QV11-F1
#
_entry.id   AF-A0A9P0QV11-F1
#
_cell.length_a   1.000
_cell.length_b   1.000
_cell.length_c   1.000
_cell.angle_alpha   90.00
_cell.angle_beta   90.00
_cell.angle_gamma   90.00
#
_symmetry.space_group_name_H-M   'P 1'
#
loop_
_entity.id
_entity.type
_entity.pdbx_description
1 polymer ?
#
loop_
_entity_poly.entity_id
_entity_poly.type
_entity_poly.pdbx_seq_one_letter_code
_entity_poly.pdbx_strand_id
1 'polypeptide(L)'
;MAPPTLVHNRKEVFRQYDQILQNPNLHDCELRSISQHECTFKVSEDSPPEIICLPFKRIFQRCIETAIEKDKITGKKTKVDKWVNIEVTSAETNQDLLTEERYRDDVRDFVNAEKELKKLMEKGLTD
;
A
#
# COMPACT_ATOMS: atom_id res chain seq x y z
N MET A 1 11.57 8.71 -20.76
CA MET A 1 11.45 7.59 -19.80
C MET A 1 11.43 8.20 -18.40
N ALA A 2 10.41 7.91 -17.58
CA ALA A 2 10.38 8.38 -16.19
C ALA A 2 11.40 7.56 -15.36
N PRO A 3 12.06 8.17 -14.36
CA PRO A 3 12.97 7.44 -13.49
C PRO A 3 12.21 6.35 -12.70
N PRO A 4 12.89 5.27 -12.29
CA PRO A 4 12.28 4.24 -11.46
C PRO A 4 11.75 4.87 -10.17
N THR A 5 10.50 4.55 -9.82
CA THR A 5 9.90 4.99 -8.56
C THR A 5 10.43 4.11 -7.43
N LEU A 6 11.05 4.72 -6.42
CA LEU A 6 11.53 4.01 -5.24
C LEU A 6 10.33 3.44 -4.47
N VAL A 7 10.34 2.12 -4.25
CA VAL A 7 9.33 1.44 -3.44
C VAL A 7 9.86 1.34 -2.02
N HIS A 8 9.23 2.07 -1.10
CA HIS A 8 9.61 2.09 0.31
C HIS A 8 8.81 1.08 1.11
N ASN A 9 9.45 0.40 2.06
CA ASN A 9 8.73 -0.42 3.03
C ASN A 9 8.10 0.45 4.14
N ARG A 10 7.17 -0.12 4.92
CA ARG A 10 6.47 0.60 5.99
C ARG A 10 7.42 1.32 6.96
N LYS A 11 8.51 0.68 7.39
CA LYS A 11 9.45 1.27 8.36
C LYS A 11 10.15 2.49 7.78
N GLU A 12 10.49 2.44 6.49
CA GLU A 12 11.11 3.56 5.78
C GLU A 12 10.15 4.74 5.63
N VAL A 13 8.89 4.49 5.25
CA VAL A 13 7.86 5.52 5.15
C VAL A 13 7.66 6.21 6.49
N PHE A 14 7.49 5.43 7.56
CA PHE A 14 7.28 5.99 8.90
C PHE A 14 8.50 6.79 9.38
N ARG A 15 9.72 6.32 9.11
CA ARG A 15 10.93 7.07 9.43
C ARG A 15 11.03 8.38 8.65
N GLN A 16 10.66 8.37 7.37
CA GLN A 16 10.72 9.56 6.50
C GLN A 16 9.72 10.63 6.94
N TYR A 17 8.51 10.22 7.33
CA TYR A 17 7.42 11.14 7.64
C TYR A 17 7.08 11.21 9.14
N ASP A 18 7.98 10.76 10.02
CA ASP A 18 7.74 10.64 11.47
C ASP A 18 7.23 11.95 12.09
N GLN A 19 7.86 13.07 11.74
CA GLN A 19 7.47 14.39 12.24
C GLN A 19 6.05 14.80 11.84
N ILE A 20 5.67 14.50 10.59
CA ILE A 20 4.34 14.78 10.04
C ILE A 20 3.29 13.88 10.72
N LEU A 21 3.59 12.58 10.83
CA LEU A 21 2.68 11.58 11.40
C LEU A 21 2.46 11.78 12.90
N GLN A 22 3.46 12.28 13.64
CA GLN A 22 3.32 12.58 15.07
C GLN A 22 2.56 13.90 15.32
N ASN A 23 2.57 14.83 14.36
CA ASN A 23 1.96 16.16 14.53
C ASN A 23 1.01 16.52 13.37
N PRO A 24 -0.03 15.72 13.11
CA PRO A 24 -0.88 15.89 11.92
C PRO A 24 -1.56 17.26 11.84
N ASN A 25 -1.88 17.86 13.00
CA ASN A 25 -2.50 19.18 13.09
C ASN A 25 -1.59 20.33 12.62
N LEU A 26 -0.26 20.15 12.64
CA LEU A 26 0.69 21.15 12.17
C LEU A 26 0.89 21.11 10.65
N HIS A 27 0.41 20.04 10.01
CA HIS A 27 0.65 19.73 8.60
C HIS A 27 -0.65 19.62 7.80
N ASP A 28 -1.76 20.17 8.30
CA ASP A 28 -3.10 20.13 7.67
C ASP A 28 -3.45 18.74 7.11
N CYS A 29 -3.20 17.72 7.92
CA CYS A 29 -3.36 16.34 7.50
C CYS A 29 -4.84 15.92 7.47
N GLU A 30 -5.25 15.29 6.37
CA GLU A 30 -6.58 14.70 6.19
C GLU A 30 -6.48 13.19 6.00
N LEU A 31 -7.39 12.43 6.62
CA LEU A 31 -7.47 10.99 6.40
C LEU A 31 -8.28 10.70 5.13
N ARG A 32 -7.71 9.91 4.23
CA ARG A 32 -8.34 9.45 2.99
C ARG A 32 -8.28 7.93 2.94
N SER A 33 -9.31 7.31 2.37
CA SER A 33 -9.35 5.86 2.16
C SER A 33 -9.72 5.54 0.73
N ILE A 34 -9.15 4.46 0.21
CA ILE A 34 -9.53 3.85 -1.06
C ILE A 34 -9.80 2.37 -0.80
N SER A 35 -10.94 1.88 -1.27
CA SER A 35 -11.24 0.45 -1.29
C SER A 35 -10.90 -0.07 -2.68
N GLN A 36 -10.03 -1.07 -2.72
CA GLN A 36 -9.65 -1.78 -3.94
C GLN A 36 -9.95 -3.27 -3.74
N HIS A 37 -9.87 -4.07 -4.79
CA HIS A 37 -9.91 -5.52 -4.62
C HIS A 37 -8.48 -6.05 -4.73
N GLU A 38 -8.07 -6.85 -3.75
CA GLU A 38 -6.85 -7.63 -3.81
C GLU A 38 -7.22 -9.01 -4.33
N CYS A 39 -6.56 -9.44 -5.41
CA CYS A 39 -6.92 -10.67 -6.12
C CYS A 39 -5.75 -11.65 -6.16
N THR A 40 -6.06 -12.93 -6.02
CA THR A 40 -5.13 -14.05 -6.20
C THR A 40 -5.71 -15.05 -7.20
N PHE A 41 -4.87 -16.00 -7.63
CA PHE A 41 -5.23 -17.04 -8.58
C PHE A 41 -5.09 -18.40 -7.92
N LYS A 42 -6.15 -19.18 -7.96
CA LYS A 42 -6.14 -20.58 -7.61
C LYS A 42 -5.85 -21.39 -8.87
N VAL A 43 -4.68 -22.00 -8.92
CA VAL A 43 -4.22 -22.80 -10.06
C VAL A 43 -4.60 -24.26 -9.84
N SER A 44 -5.18 -24.88 -10.87
CA SER A 44 -5.53 -26.30 -10.91
C SER A 44 -5.00 -26.89 -12.20
N GLU A 45 -4.51 -28.13 -12.18
CA GLU A 45 -3.99 -28.81 -13.37
C GLU A 45 -5.11 -29.19 -14.35
N ASP A 46 -6.32 -29.43 -13.84
CA ASP A 46 -7.45 -29.97 -14.61
C ASP A 46 -8.53 -28.94 -14.94
N SER A 47 -8.38 -27.68 -14.50
CA SER A 47 -9.37 -26.63 -14.72
C SER A 47 -8.73 -25.26 -14.95
N PRO A 48 -9.43 -24.34 -15.66
CA PRO A 48 -8.97 -22.97 -15.78
C PRO A 48 -8.71 -22.33 -14.41
N PRO A 49 -7.73 -21.40 -14.31
CA PRO A 49 -7.45 -20.72 -13.05
C PRO A 49 -8.67 -19.94 -12.55
N GLU A 50 -8.98 -20.11 -11.27
CA GLU A 50 -10.04 -19.38 -10.59
C GLU A 50 -9.47 -18.11 -9.95
N ILE A 51 -10.17 -16.99 -10.08
CA ILE A 51 -9.76 -15.69 -9.53
C ILE A 51 -10.55 -15.43 -8.24
N ILE A 52 -9.83 -15.25 -7.14
CA ILE A 52 -10.42 -14.92 -5.83
C ILE A 52 -10.04 -13.47 -5.51
N CYS A 53 -11.03 -12.61 -5.29
CA CYS A 53 -10.81 -11.19 -4.99
C CYS A 53 -11.47 -10.80 -3.67
N LEU A 54 -10.70 -10.19 -2.77
CA LEU A 54 -11.18 -9.68 -1.49
C LEU A 54 -11.19 -8.14 -1.50
N PRO A 55 -12.19 -7.48 -0.89
CA PRO A 55 -12.16 -6.05 -0.74
C PRO A 55 -11.06 -5.66 0.26
N PHE A 56 -10.11 -4.84 -0.18
CA PHE A 56 -8.99 -4.37 0.61
C PHE A 56 -8.99 -2.84 0.68
N LYS A 57 -9.13 -2.31 1.90
CA LYS A 57 -9.07 -0.89 2.19
C LYS A 57 -7.62 -0.46 2.42
N ARG A 58 -7.18 0.55 1.69
CA ARG A 58 -5.95 1.30 1.95
C ARG A 58 -6.27 2.66 2.54
N ILE A 59 -5.52 3.05 3.56
CA ILE A 59 -5.68 4.33 4.25
C ILE A 59 -4.43 5.18 4.02
N PHE A 60 -4.67 6.44 3.67
CA PHE A 60 -3.65 7.44 3.42
C PHE A 60 -3.87 8.65 4.31
N GLN A 61 -2.80 9.14 4.91
CA GLN A 61 -2.77 10.48 5.49
C GLN A 61 -2.26 11.45 4.42
N ARG A 62 -3.11 12.37 3.98
CA ARG A 62 -2.75 13.41 3.02
C ARG A 62 -2.37 14.68 3.79
N CYS A 63 -1.11 15.11 3.72
CA CYS A 63 -0.57 16.21 4.52
C CYS A 63 0.14 17.25 3.65
N ILE A 64 0.28 18.46 4.18
CA ILE A 64 1.14 19.51 3.63
C ILE A 64 2.57 19.35 4.18
N GLU A 65 3.52 19.20 3.27
CA GLU A 65 4.95 19.23 3.55
C GLU A 65 5.57 20.50 2.93
N THR A 66 6.17 21.34 3.77
CA THR A 66 6.89 22.53 3.32
C THR A 66 8.32 22.16 2.92
N ALA A 67 8.60 22.17 1.61
CA ALA A 67 9.93 21.95 1.08
C ALA A 67 10.63 23.27 0.76
N ILE A 68 11.96 23.31 0.91
CA ILE A 68 12.78 24.41 0.40
C ILE A 68 13.30 23.99 -0.97
N GLU A 69 12.74 24.58 -2.01
CA GLU A 69 13.25 24.40 -3.37
C GLU A 69 14.29 25.47 -3.69
N LYS A 70 15.38 25.05 -4.34
CA LYS A 70 16.36 25.97 -4.90
C LYS A 70 16.10 26.09 -6.40
N ASP A 71 15.78 27.29 -6.84
CA ASP A 71 15.69 27.62 -8.25
C ASP A 71 17.02 27.27 -8.94
N LYS A 72 16.96 26.45 -9.99
CA LYS A 72 18.14 25.94 -10.69
C LYS A 72 18.87 27.02 -11.50
N ILE A 73 18.19 28.11 -11.85
CA ILE A 73 18.68 29.20 -12.68
C ILE A 73 19.15 30.37 -11.80
N THR A 74 18.32 30.79 -10.84
CA THR A 74 18.61 31.97 -10.00
C THR A 74 19.30 31.62 -8.69
N GLY A 75 19.29 30.34 -8.29
CA GLY A 75 19.84 29.88 -7.01
C GLY A 75 19.03 30.32 -5.78
N LYS A 76 17.92 31.03 -5.98
CA LYS A 76 17.05 31.51 -4.90
C LYS A 76 16.35 30.33 -4.23
N LYS A 77 16.34 30.34 -2.89
CA LYS A 77 15.58 29.38 -2.10
C LYS A 77 14.15 29.89 -1.90
N THR A 78 13.16 29.09 -2.25
CA THR A 78 11.74 29.37 -2.04
C THR A 78 11.13 28.24 -1.22
N LYS A 79 10.33 28.61 -0.21
CA LYS A 79 9.47 27.66 0.49
C LYS A 79 8.27 27.34 -0.40
N VAL A 80 8.01 26.07 -0.60
CA VAL A 80 6.91 25.57 -1.41
C VAL A 80 6.19 24.51 -0.59
N ASP A 81 4.88 24.69 -0.43
CA ASP A 81 4.02 23.71 0.22
C ASP A 81 3.57 22.68 -0.81
N LYS A 82 3.69 21.40 -0.46
CA LYS A 82 3.32 20.28 -1.31
C LYS A 82 2.43 19.30 -0.57
N TRP A 83 1.43 18.79 -1.26
CA TRP A 83 0.63 17.69 -0.75
C TRP A 83 1.38 16.37 -0.93
N VAL A 84 1.54 15.64 0.17
CA VAL A 84 2.07 14.28 0.19
C VAL A 84 0.99 13.31 0.67
N ASN A 85 0.93 12.13 0.07
CA ASN A 85 0.05 11.04 0.50
C ASN A 85 0.92 9.98 1.17
N ILE A 86 0.70 9.75 2.45
CA ILE A 86 1.47 8.80 3.26
C ILE A 86 0.57 7.61 3.53
N GLU A 87 0.92 6.43 3.00
CA GLU A 87 0.15 5.22 3.29
C GLU A 87 0.34 4.78 4.75
N VAL A 88 -0.76 4.70 5.49
CA VAL A 88 -0.79 4.33 6.92
C VAL A 88 -1.57 3.03 7.17
N THR A 89 -2.08 2.38 6.12
CA THR A 89 -2.79 1.08 6.13
C THR A 89 -2.15 0.08 7.10
N SER A 90 -2.86 -0.39 8.12
CA SER A 90 -2.38 -1.36 9.12
C SER A 90 -3.08 -2.71 8.95
N ALA A 91 -2.62 -3.75 9.67
CA ALA A 91 -3.32 -5.04 9.72
C ALA A 91 -4.76 -4.89 10.24
N GLU A 92 -4.98 -3.96 11.17
CA GLU A 92 -6.29 -3.67 11.76
C GLU A 92 -7.25 -2.99 10.77
N THR A 93 -6.74 -2.39 9.68
CA THR A 93 -7.55 -1.65 8.70
C THR A 93 -8.57 -2.53 7.98
N ASN A 94 -8.26 -3.82 7.85
CA ASN A 94 -9.07 -4.83 7.15
C ASN A 94 -9.46 -5.98 8.09
N GLN A 95 -9.54 -5.71 9.39
CA GLN A 95 -9.89 -6.73 10.38
C GLN A 95 -11.31 -7.27 10.18
N ASP A 96 -12.19 -6.47 9.58
CA ASP A 96 -13.55 -6.83 9.17
C ASP A 96 -13.57 -8.07 8.26
N LEU A 97 -12.61 -8.20 7.33
CA LEU A 97 -12.43 -9.40 6.50
C LEU A 97 -12.26 -10.68 7.33
N LEU A 98 -11.60 -10.58 8.49
CA LEU A 98 -11.29 -11.73 9.34
C LEU A 98 -12.42 -12.06 10.31
N THR A 99 -13.27 -11.08 10.65
CA THR A 99 -14.32 -11.23 11.66
C THR A 99 -15.71 -11.46 11.07
N GLU A 100 -15.98 -10.95 9.87
CA GLU A 100 -17.29 -11.08 9.25
C GLU A 100 -17.46 -12.45 8.59
N GLU A 101 -18.49 -13.18 9.00
CA GLU A 101 -18.75 -14.55 8.54
C GLU A 101 -18.90 -14.65 7.01
N ARG A 102 -19.39 -13.58 6.37
CA ARG A 102 -19.57 -13.52 4.90
C ARG A 102 -18.27 -13.66 4.11
N TYR A 103 -17.12 -13.33 4.69
CA TYR A 103 -15.81 -13.40 4.02
C TYR A 103 -14.98 -14.60 4.45
N ARG A 104 -15.49 -15.43 5.38
CA ARG A 104 -14.70 -16.48 6.03
C ARG A 104 -14.13 -17.50 5.05
N ASP A 105 -14.96 -17.97 4.12
CA ASP A 105 -14.54 -18.96 3.12
C ASP A 105 -13.62 -18.32 2.08
N ASP A 106 -13.99 -17.14 1.56
CA ASP A 106 -13.18 -16.41 0.58
C ASP A 106 -11.77 -16.08 1.11
N VAL A 107 -11.65 -15.65 2.37
CA VAL A 107 -10.36 -15.37 3.02
C VAL A 107 -9.53 -16.63 3.17
N ARG A 108 -10.14 -17.74 3.59
CA ARG A 108 -9.43 -19.02 3.72
C ARG A 108 -8.89 -19.46 2.36
N ASP A 109 -9.73 -19.38 1.33
CA ASP A 109 -9.39 -19.82 -0.01
C ASP A 109 -8.34 -18.91 -0.64
N PHE A 110 -8.44 -17.59 -0.44
CA PHE A 110 -7.44 -16.61 -0.84
C PHE A 110 -6.07 -16.89 -0.21
N VAL A 111 -6.01 -17.09 1.11
CA VAL A 111 -4.74 -17.36 1.82
C VAL A 111 -4.12 -18.68 1.38
N ASN A 112 -4.93 -19.69 1.08
CA ASN A 112 -4.45 -20.96 0.58
C ASN A 112 -3.90 -20.84 -0.85
N ALA A 113 -4.62 -20.14 -1.74
CA ALA A 113 -4.17 -19.87 -3.11
C ALA A 113 -2.84 -19.09 -3.12
N GLU A 114 -2.69 -18.05 -2.29
CA GLU A 114 -1.43 -17.31 -2.17
C GLU A 114 -0.26 -18.19 -1.70
N LYS A 115 -0.48 -19.11 -0.75
CA LYS A 115 0.56 -20.05 -0.30
C LYS A 115 0.98 -21.00 -1.41
N GLU A 116 0.02 -21.48 -2.21
CA GLU A 116 0.30 -22.37 -3.34
C GLU A 116 1.03 -21.62 -4.46
N LEU A 117 0.55 -20.43 -4.82
CA LEU A 117 1.19 -19.56 -5.80
C LEU A 117 2.64 -19.26 -5.42
N LYS A 118 2.89 -18.90 -4.15
CA LYS A 118 4.24 -18.68 -3.64
C LYS A 118 5.14 -19.90 -3.82
N LYS A 119 4.66 -21.10 -3.48
CA LYS A 119 5.42 -22.35 -3.68
C LYS A 119 5.73 -22.59 -5.16
N LEU A 120 4.78 -22.31 -6.05
CA LEU A 120 4.98 -22.45 -7.50
C LEU A 120 6.05 -21.47 -8.01
N MET A 121 5.98 -20.20 -7.59
CA MET A 121 6.99 -19.20 -7.94
C MET A 121 8.38 -19.59 -7.44
N GLU A 122 8.49 -20.04 -6.19
CA GLU A 122 9.77 -20.49 -5.61
C GLU A 122 10.37 -21.69 -6.35
N LYS A 123 9.53 -22.64 -6.82
CA LYS A 123 9.97 -23.78 -7.63
C LYS A 123 10.35 -23.40 -9.07
N GLY A 124 9.65 -22.44 -9.67
CA GLY A 124 9.94 -21.96 -11.03
C GLY A 124 11.16 -21.02 -11.12
N LEU A 125 11.68 -20.55 -10.00
CA LEU A 125 12.90 -19.74 -9.88
C LEU A 125 14.19 -20.59 -9.80
N THR A 126 14.07 -21.92 -9.76
CA THR A 126 15.20 -22.86 -9.64
C THR A 126 15.61 -23.58 -10.94
N ASP A 127 15.01 -23.23 -12.07
CA ASP A 127 15.38 -23.76 -13.41
C ASP A 127 16.12 -22.71 -14.28
#